data_AF-A0AAV8U108-F1
#
_entry.id   AF-A0AAV8U108-F1
#
_cell.length_a   1.000
_cell.length_b   1.000
_cell.length_c   1.000
_cell.angle_alpha   90.00
_cell.angle_beta   90.00
_cell.angle_gamma   90.00
#
_symmetry.space_group_name_H-M   'P 1'
#
loop_
_entity.id
_entity.type
_entity.pdbx_description
1 polymer ?
#
loop_
_entity_poly.entity_id
_entity_poly.type
_entity_poly.pdbx_seq_one_letter_code
_entity_poly.pdbx_strand_id
1 'polypeptide(L)'
;MSAFPSPPPSPRRARGGISDGGEERLRFFDRLVKNMCWAKAEIVPGRHPERWRKDSAGNIVCKRFCNCQGCLCFEYDHIVPFSKGGESTVENCQILQTRVNRYKSNRDEVDKTLLKGYSCDVNFTDRELDVIEMAVYGDVIRPGKACRCRSVAEMLGNFKATNRMPPCKIE
;
A
#
# COMPACT_ATOMS: atom_id res chain seq x y z
N MET A 1 -11.88 24.31 -37.55
CA MET A 1 -11.64 23.44 -36.37
C MET A 1 -11.56 22.02 -36.87
N SER A 2 -10.34 21.52 -37.08
CA SER A 2 -10.08 20.24 -37.72
C SER A 2 -10.33 19.10 -36.73
N ALA A 3 -11.28 18.23 -37.02
CA ALA A 3 -11.56 17.03 -36.23
C ALA A 3 -10.46 15.99 -36.47
N PHE A 4 -9.77 15.58 -35.40
CA PHE A 4 -8.81 14.48 -35.46
C PHE A 4 -9.55 13.13 -35.60
N PRO A 5 -9.09 12.21 -36.47
CA PRO A 5 -9.68 10.88 -36.55
C PRO A 5 -9.30 10.04 -35.32
N SER A 6 -10.25 9.22 -34.87
CA SER A 6 -10.06 8.28 -33.76
C SER A 6 -8.95 7.25 -34.04
N PRO A 7 -8.15 6.86 -33.04
CA PRO A 7 -7.11 5.84 -33.22
C PRO A 7 -7.73 4.45 -33.44
N PRO A 8 -7.04 3.56 -34.17
CA PRO A 8 -7.53 2.19 -34.39
C PRO A 8 -7.57 1.39 -33.09
N PRO A 9 -8.46 0.39 -32.98
CA PRO A 9 -8.54 -0.45 -31.80
C PRO A 9 -7.22 -1.22 -31.61
N SER A 10 -6.74 -1.25 -30.37
CA SER A 10 -5.53 -1.99 -30.00
C SER A 10 -5.69 -3.48 -30.33
N PRO A 11 -4.65 -4.17 -30.84
CA PRO A 11 -4.74 -5.60 -31.08
C PRO A 11 -5.02 -6.32 -29.77
N ARG A 12 -6.09 -7.12 -29.75
CA ARG A 12 -6.34 -8.08 -28.66
C ARG A 12 -5.14 -9.01 -28.59
N ARG A 13 -4.40 -8.97 -27.48
CA ARG A 13 -3.33 -9.93 -27.20
C ARG A 13 -3.92 -11.34 -27.30
N ALA A 14 -3.52 -12.08 -28.32
CA ALA A 14 -3.86 -13.48 -28.47
C ALA A 14 -3.42 -14.23 -27.21
N ARG A 15 -4.34 -15.03 -26.64
CA ARG A 15 -4.03 -16.00 -25.59
C ARG A 15 -2.92 -16.90 -26.11
N GLY A 16 -1.75 -16.81 -25.49
CA GLY A 16 -0.66 -17.73 -25.75
C GLY A 16 -1.00 -19.13 -25.28
N GLY A 17 -0.84 -20.08 -26.20
CA GLY A 17 -0.27 -21.42 -26.02
C GLY A 17 -0.74 -22.26 -24.84
N ILE A 18 -1.47 -23.33 -25.16
CA ILE A 18 -1.57 -24.53 -24.33
C ILE A 18 -0.16 -25.13 -24.21
N SER A 19 0.38 -25.19 -22.99
CA SER A 19 1.57 -25.98 -22.65
C SER A 19 1.24 -26.94 -21.51
N ASP A 20 1.21 -28.21 -21.89
CA ASP A 20 1.42 -29.45 -21.15
C ASP A 20 1.78 -29.39 -19.65
N GLY A 21 0.99 -30.06 -18.81
CA GLY A 21 1.43 -30.85 -17.65
C GLY A 21 2.09 -30.19 -16.43
N GLY A 22 2.39 -28.89 -16.43
CA GLY A 22 2.97 -28.18 -15.27
C GLY A 22 1.97 -27.23 -14.64
N GLU A 23 1.89 -27.16 -13.31
CA GLU A 23 1.14 -26.13 -12.59
C GLU A 23 1.58 -24.74 -13.11
N GLU A 24 0.67 -24.03 -13.78
CA GLU A 24 0.99 -22.72 -14.38
C GLU A 24 1.34 -21.73 -13.27
N ARG A 25 2.62 -21.37 -13.19
CA ARG A 25 3.12 -20.49 -12.14
C ARG A 25 2.53 -19.09 -12.29
N LEU A 26 1.59 -18.74 -11.42
CA LEU A 26 0.94 -17.44 -11.42
C LEU A 26 1.92 -16.34 -10.97
N ARG A 27 1.99 -15.25 -11.76
CA ARG A 27 2.83 -14.08 -11.44
C ARG A 27 2.27 -13.21 -10.31
N PHE A 28 0.98 -13.28 -10.00
CA PHE A 28 0.36 -12.42 -9.00
C PHE A 28 0.21 -13.12 -7.64
N PHE A 29 0.35 -12.36 -6.56
CA PHE A 29 -0.03 -12.81 -5.23
C PHE A 29 -1.55 -12.81 -5.09
N ASP A 30 -2.11 -13.94 -4.64
CA ASP A 30 -3.53 -14.02 -4.29
C ASP A 30 -3.86 -13.19 -3.03
N ARG A 31 -5.15 -13.14 -2.68
CA ARG A 31 -5.61 -12.35 -1.52
C ARG A 31 -5.05 -12.85 -0.20
N LEU A 32 -4.95 -14.16 0.00
CA LEU A 32 -4.44 -14.76 1.23
C LEU A 32 -2.95 -14.44 1.38
N VAL A 33 -2.16 -14.61 0.31
CA VAL A 33 -0.73 -14.29 0.29
C VAL A 33 -0.52 -12.81 0.57
N LYS A 34 -1.29 -11.90 -0.05
CA LYS A 34 -1.21 -10.46 0.23
C LYS A 34 -1.51 -10.12 1.70
N ASN A 35 -2.49 -10.78 2.30
CA ASN A 35 -2.85 -10.55 3.70
C ASN A 35 -1.72 -11.02 4.63
N MET A 36 -1.18 -12.21 4.40
CA MET A 36 -0.08 -12.77 5.19
C MET A 36 1.21 -11.96 5.00
N CYS A 37 1.51 -11.55 3.76
CA CYS A 37 2.65 -10.69 3.42
C CYS A 37 2.60 -9.34 4.15
N TRP A 38 1.42 -8.71 4.22
CA TRP A 38 1.23 -7.50 5.01
C TRP A 38 1.39 -7.74 6.52
N ALA A 39 0.83 -8.84 7.04
CA ALA A 39 0.91 -9.17 8.46
C ALA A 39 2.35 -9.46 8.92
N LYS A 40 3.17 -10.04 8.03
CA LYS A 40 4.60 -10.33 8.22
C LYS A 40 5.48 -9.07 8.24
N ALA A 41 5.08 -7.99 7.55
CA ALA A 41 5.87 -6.76 7.49
C ALA A 41 6.07 -6.12 8.87
N GLU A 42 7.16 -5.36 9.05
CA GLU A 42 7.47 -4.76 10.35
C GLU A 42 6.37 -3.75 10.78
N ILE A 43 5.99 -3.79 12.06
CA ILE A 43 4.98 -2.88 12.63
C ILE A 43 5.61 -1.50 12.83
N VAL A 44 4.84 -0.44 12.58
CA VAL A 44 5.23 0.92 12.98
C VAL A 44 4.88 1.10 14.46
N PRO A 45 5.87 1.32 15.36
CA PRO A 45 5.59 1.50 16.78
C PRO A 45 4.59 2.63 17.03
N GLY A 46 3.66 2.43 17.96
CA GLY A 46 2.64 3.44 18.28
C GLY A 46 1.56 3.62 17.22
N ARG A 47 1.45 2.75 16.22
CA ARG A 47 0.44 2.81 15.15
C ARG A 47 -0.39 1.53 15.04
N HIS A 48 -1.58 1.62 14.44
CA HIS A 48 -2.44 0.46 14.23
C HIS A 48 -1.78 -0.55 13.27
N PRO A 49 -1.50 -1.80 13.69
CA PRO A 49 -0.72 -2.76 12.90
C PRO A 49 -1.44 -3.25 11.64
N GLU A 50 -2.77 -3.12 11.56
CA GLU A 50 -3.51 -3.44 10.33
C GLU A 50 -3.51 -2.30 9.30
N ARG A 51 -3.21 -1.07 9.73
CA ARG A 51 -3.28 0.13 8.88
C ARG A 51 -1.91 0.59 8.43
N TRP A 52 -0.91 0.45 9.29
CA TRP A 52 0.44 0.96 9.09
C TRP A 52 1.47 -0.15 9.20
N ARG A 53 2.43 -0.17 8.27
CA ARG A 53 3.59 -1.06 8.29
C ARG A 53 4.84 -0.32 7.83
N LYS A 54 6.01 -0.86 8.15
CA LYS A 54 7.24 -0.51 7.44
C LYS A 54 7.46 -1.47 6.29
N ASP A 55 7.83 -0.93 5.14
CA ASP A 55 8.29 -1.71 4.01
C ASP A 55 9.68 -2.31 4.26
N SER A 56 10.18 -3.16 3.35
CA SER A 56 11.49 -3.82 3.54
C SER A 56 12.70 -2.87 3.50
N ALA A 57 12.49 -1.62 3.05
CA ALA A 57 13.46 -0.52 3.10
C ALA A 57 13.24 0.40 4.32
N GLY A 58 12.34 0.05 5.25
CA GLY A 58 12.08 0.80 6.46
C GLY A 58 11.24 2.08 6.27
N ASN A 59 10.48 2.19 5.18
CA ASN A 59 9.56 3.30 4.93
C ASN A 59 8.18 3.01 5.51
N ILE A 60 7.54 4.01 6.12
CA ILE A 60 6.16 3.89 6.59
C ILE A 60 5.23 3.86 5.38
N VAL A 61 4.32 2.88 5.34
CA VAL A 61 3.29 2.74 4.30
C VAL A 61 1.92 2.47 4.92
N CYS A 62 0.86 2.89 4.24
CA CYS A 62 -0.53 2.73 4.69
C CYS A 62 -1.27 1.70 3.85
N LYS A 63 -2.02 0.79 4.48
CA LYS A 63 -2.77 -0.31 3.82
C LYS A 63 -3.73 0.21 2.76
N ARG A 64 -4.37 1.36 2.98
CA ARG A 64 -5.29 2.00 2.02
C ARG A 64 -4.60 2.53 0.77
N PHE A 65 -3.31 2.80 0.85
CA PHE A 65 -2.49 3.34 -0.24
C PHE A 65 -1.77 2.23 -1.02
N CYS A 66 -2.50 1.16 -1.35
CA CYS A 66 -2.01 0.08 -2.20
C CYS A 66 -2.17 0.47 -3.68
N ASN A 67 -1.15 0.26 -4.51
CA ASN A 67 -1.15 0.55 -5.95
C ASN A 67 -1.41 2.03 -6.32
N CYS A 68 -0.79 2.96 -5.59
CA CYS A 68 -0.87 4.39 -5.88
C CYS A 68 0.52 5.05 -5.94
N GLN A 69 0.55 6.35 -6.23
CA GLN A 69 1.77 7.15 -6.18
C GLN A 69 1.76 8.05 -4.95
N GLY A 70 2.85 8.04 -4.18
CA GLY A 70 2.98 8.83 -2.97
C GLY A 70 4.00 8.26 -2.00
N CYS A 71 4.33 9.02 -0.97
CA CYS A 71 5.35 8.64 0.01
C CYS A 71 4.88 7.56 1.00
N LEU A 72 3.57 7.36 1.12
CA LEU A 72 2.95 6.32 1.93
C LEU A 72 2.31 5.20 1.08
N CYS A 73 2.42 5.32 -0.26
CA CYS A 73 1.91 4.34 -1.20
C CYS A 73 2.87 3.16 -1.33
N PHE A 74 2.31 1.96 -1.46
CA PHE A 74 3.07 0.73 -1.60
C PHE A 74 2.49 -0.20 -2.65
N GLU A 75 3.31 -1.15 -3.07
CA GLU A 75 2.94 -2.28 -3.91
C GLU A 75 3.44 -3.58 -3.27
N TYR A 76 2.80 -4.69 -3.60
CA TYR A 76 3.34 -6.02 -3.27
C TYR A 76 4.35 -6.41 -4.35
N ASP A 77 5.52 -6.86 -3.91
CA ASP A 77 6.64 -7.19 -4.77
C ASP A 77 7.24 -8.55 -4.39
N HIS A 78 7.87 -9.20 -5.37
CA HIS A 78 8.62 -10.42 -5.14
C HIS A 78 10.03 -10.09 -4.66
N ILE A 79 10.48 -10.69 -3.55
CA ILE A 79 11.85 -10.54 -3.03
C ILE A 79 12.84 -10.99 -4.12
N VAL A 80 12.72 -12.24 -4.56
CA VAL A 80 13.32 -12.75 -5.80
C VAL A 80 12.34 -12.45 -6.93
N PRO A 81 12.70 -11.64 -7.94
CA PRO A 81 11.80 -11.30 -9.03
C PRO A 81 11.22 -12.52 -9.73
N PHE A 82 9.94 -12.45 -10.13
CA PHE A 82 9.30 -13.54 -10.88
C PHE A 82 10.08 -13.94 -12.15
N SER A 83 10.64 -12.95 -12.87
CA SER A 83 11.48 -13.16 -14.06
C SER A 83 12.78 -13.90 -13.78
N LYS A 84 13.19 -14.01 -12.51
CA LYS A 84 14.39 -14.70 -12.04
C LYS A 84 14.06 -15.99 -11.29
N GLY A 85 12.86 -16.52 -11.44
CA GLY A 85 12.50 -17.76 -10.78
C GLY A 85 11.91 -17.59 -9.38
N GLY A 86 11.44 -16.41 -8.97
CA GLY A 86 10.78 -16.23 -7.67
C GLY A 86 9.26 -16.50 -7.67
N GLU A 87 8.79 -17.32 -6.72
CA GLU A 87 7.39 -17.78 -6.65
C GLU A 87 6.47 -16.75 -6.00
N SER A 88 5.17 -16.81 -6.30
CA SER A 88 4.18 -15.91 -5.70
C SER A 88 3.70 -16.41 -4.33
N THR A 89 4.65 -16.70 -3.42
CA THR A 89 4.40 -17.21 -2.06
C THR A 89 4.50 -16.12 -1.00
N VAL A 90 4.11 -16.43 0.24
CA VAL A 90 4.22 -15.51 1.38
C VAL A 90 5.69 -15.22 1.72
N GLU A 91 6.54 -16.22 1.55
CA GLU A 91 7.96 -16.18 1.86
C GLU A 91 8.69 -15.23 0.93
N ASN A 92 8.32 -15.26 -0.36
CA ASN A 92 8.87 -14.42 -1.41
C ASN A 92 8.10 -13.10 -1.61
N CYS A 93 7.06 -12.82 -0.82
CA CYS A 93 6.35 -11.55 -0.89
C CYS A 93 6.95 -10.52 0.08
N GLN A 94 7.08 -9.28 -0.39
CA GLN A 94 7.36 -8.11 0.42
C GLN A 94 6.46 -6.95 0.01
N ILE A 95 6.28 -5.98 0.90
CA ILE A 95 5.72 -4.67 0.55
C ILE A 95 6.87 -3.71 0.32
N LEU A 96 6.73 -2.85 -0.69
CA LEU A 96 7.69 -1.80 -1.02
C LEU A 96 6.96 -0.51 -1.33
N GLN A 97 7.47 0.62 -0.82
CA GLN A 97 7.03 1.94 -1.26
C GLN A 97 7.08 1.99 -2.79
N THR A 98 6.03 2.47 -3.46
CA THR A 98 5.91 2.36 -4.92
C THR A 98 7.12 2.93 -5.68
N ARG A 99 7.71 4.02 -5.19
CA ARG A 99 8.94 4.60 -5.77
C ARG A 99 10.15 3.66 -5.62
N VAL A 100 10.32 3.07 -4.44
CA VAL A 100 11.38 2.10 -4.16
C VAL A 100 11.17 0.83 -4.99
N ASN A 101 9.92 0.38 -5.14
CA ASN A 101 9.59 -0.78 -5.99
C ASN A 101 9.97 -0.55 -7.46
N ARG A 102 9.67 0.64 -8.00
CA ARG A 102 10.09 1.04 -9.36
C ARG A 102 11.60 1.01 -9.52
N TYR A 103 12.33 1.44 -8.51
CA TYR A 103 13.79 1.33 -8.52
C TYR A 103 14.25 -0.12 -8.45
N LYS A 104 13.69 -0.96 -7.57
CA LYS A 104 14.06 -2.37 -7.49
C LYS A 104 13.84 -3.09 -8.82
N SER A 105 12.68 -2.88 -9.46
CA SER A 105 12.35 -3.50 -10.75
C SER A 105 12.58 -5.02 -10.73
N ASN A 106 13.31 -5.57 -11.71
CA ASN A 106 13.70 -6.99 -11.76
C ASN A 106 15.08 -7.28 -11.13
N ARG A 107 15.62 -6.39 -10.31
CA ARG A 107 16.86 -6.63 -9.57
C ARG A 107 16.55 -7.50 -8.35
N ASP A 108 17.38 -8.49 -8.14
CA ASP A 108 17.50 -9.31 -6.93
C ASP A 108 18.63 -8.75 -6.06
N GLU A 109 18.65 -9.15 -4.79
CA GLU A 109 19.75 -8.85 -3.85
C GLU A 109 20.15 -7.37 -3.77
N VAL A 110 19.19 -6.47 -3.97
CA VAL A 110 19.43 -5.03 -3.88
C VAL A 110 19.66 -4.69 -2.41
N ASP A 111 20.80 -4.04 -2.16
CA ASP A 111 21.15 -3.58 -0.83
C ASP A 111 20.06 -2.67 -0.23
N LYS A 112 19.73 -2.90 1.04
CA LYS A 112 18.65 -2.15 1.74
C LYS A 112 18.97 -0.67 1.88
N THR A 113 20.25 -0.31 2.06
CA THR A 113 20.66 1.10 2.15
C THR A 113 20.50 1.78 0.81
N LEU A 114 20.79 1.06 -0.28
CA LEU A 114 20.52 1.54 -1.63
C LEU A 114 19.02 1.72 -1.87
N LEU A 115 18.17 0.75 -1.50
CA LEU A 115 16.71 0.91 -1.60
C LEU A 115 16.20 2.12 -0.80
N LYS A 116 16.74 2.32 0.41
CA LYS A 116 16.41 3.47 1.26
C LYS A 116 16.77 4.80 0.58
N GLY A 117 17.84 4.85 -0.20
CA GLY A 117 18.24 6.04 -0.97
C GLY A 117 17.21 6.49 -2.03
N TYR A 118 16.29 5.61 -2.45
CA TYR A 118 15.21 5.94 -3.39
C TYR A 118 13.86 6.19 -2.72
N SER A 119 13.82 6.16 -1.39
CA SER A 119 12.64 6.52 -0.61
C SER A 119 12.27 7.99 -0.79
N CYS A 120 11.05 8.35 -0.36
CA CYS A 120 10.75 9.76 -0.16
C CYS A 120 11.59 10.35 0.98
N ASP A 121 12.12 11.56 0.75
CA ASP A 121 12.72 12.38 1.79
C ASP A 121 11.64 13.19 2.53
N VAL A 122 10.74 12.46 3.20
CA VAL A 122 9.65 13.04 4.00
C VAL A 122 9.53 12.24 5.29
N ASN A 123 9.76 12.91 6.41
CA ASN A 123 9.63 12.32 7.75
C ASN A 123 8.30 12.76 8.37
N PHE A 124 7.30 11.88 8.29
CA PHE A 124 6.00 12.16 8.90
C PHE A 124 6.09 12.08 10.42
N THR A 125 5.67 13.16 11.07
CA THR A 125 5.40 13.20 12.50
C THR A 125 4.17 12.38 12.86
N ASP A 126 4.02 12.08 14.15
CA ASP A 126 2.82 11.38 14.61
C ASP A 126 1.53 12.16 14.34
N ARG A 127 1.61 13.49 14.39
CA ARG A 127 0.48 14.37 14.07
C ARG A 127 0.07 14.26 12.61
N GLU A 128 1.02 14.27 11.69
CA GLU A 128 0.73 14.17 10.25
C GLU A 128 0.17 12.80 9.89
N LEU A 129 0.71 11.73 10.48
CA LEU A 129 0.14 10.39 10.31
C LEU A 129 -1.28 10.29 10.88
N ASP A 130 -1.58 10.93 12.01
CA ASP A 130 -2.95 11.01 12.55
C ASP A 130 -3.89 11.71 11.54
N VAL A 131 -3.49 12.84 10.96
CA VAL A 131 -4.30 13.57 9.96
C VAL A 131 -4.54 12.72 8.71
N ILE A 132 -3.51 12.00 8.24
CA ILE A 132 -3.65 11.10 7.10
C ILE A 132 -4.57 9.93 7.44
N GLU A 133 -4.44 9.34 8.62
CA GLU A 133 -5.32 8.25 9.08
C GLU A 133 -6.78 8.71 9.13
N MET A 134 -7.03 9.90 9.67
CA MET A 134 -8.34 10.54 9.67
C MET A 134 -8.89 10.68 8.25
N ALA A 135 -8.08 11.15 7.30
CA ALA A 135 -8.50 11.36 5.92
C ALA A 135 -8.89 10.05 5.21
N VAL A 136 -8.22 8.94 5.51
CA VAL A 136 -8.38 7.68 4.76
C VAL A 136 -9.23 6.62 5.46
N TYR A 137 -9.36 6.68 6.79
CA TYR A 137 -10.20 5.76 7.58
C TYR A 137 -11.39 6.46 8.25
N GLY A 138 -11.34 7.78 8.41
CA GLY A 138 -12.35 8.53 9.15
C GLY A 138 -12.13 8.52 10.67
N ASP A 139 -11.09 7.86 11.16
CA ASP A 139 -10.75 7.75 12.57
C ASP A 139 -9.23 7.55 12.76
N VAL A 140 -8.77 7.70 14.00
CA VAL A 140 -7.41 7.39 14.43
C VAL A 140 -7.50 6.37 15.54
N ILE A 141 -6.75 5.28 15.45
CA ILE A 141 -6.69 4.25 16.48
C ILE A 141 -5.24 3.93 16.80
N ARG A 142 -4.75 4.35 17.97
CA ARG A 142 -3.42 4.03 18.48
C ARG A 142 -3.36 4.09 20.01
N PRO A 143 -2.29 3.55 20.65
CA PRO A 143 -2.14 3.66 22.11
C PRO A 143 -2.29 5.10 22.58
N GLY A 144 -3.19 5.33 23.54
CA GLY A 144 -3.47 6.66 24.10
C GLY A 144 -4.34 7.58 23.24
N LYS A 145 -4.74 7.19 22.02
CA LYS A 145 -5.61 8.01 21.15
C LYS A 145 -6.53 7.15 20.28
N ALA A 146 -7.83 7.21 20.57
CA ALA A 146 -8.89 6.66 19.74
C ALA A 146 -9.94 7.74 19.50
N CYS A 147 -10.11 8.17 18.25
CA CYS A 147 -11.01 9.27 17.91
C CYS A 147 -11.56 9.13 16.50
N ARG A 148 -12.70 9.77 16.20
CA ARG A 148 -13.30 9.79 14.86
C ARG A 148 -13.54 11.19 14.32
N CYS A 149 -13.62 11.31 13.00
CA CYS A 149 -14.12 12.50 12.34
C CYS A 149 -15.63 12.63 12.58
N ARG A 150 -16.09 13.84 12.90
CA ARG A 150 -17.52 14.15 12.96
C ARG A 150 -18.05 14.47 11.57
N SER A 151 -19.32 14.15 11.34
CA SER A 151 -20.03 14.72 10.20
C SER A 151 -20.31 16.21 10.42
N VAL A 152 -20.57 16.94 9.33
CA VAL A 152 -20.97 18.36 9.40
C VAL A 152 -22.25 18.54 10.22
N ALA A 153 -23.22 17.62 10.11
CA ALA A 153 -24.46 17.67 10.88
C ALA A 153 -24.24 17.55 12.40
N GLU A 154 -23.27 16.73 12.84
CA GLU A 154 -22.90 16.65 14.26
C GLU A 154 -22.23 17.93 14.74
N MET A 155 -21.38 18.53 13.91
CA MET A 155 -20.73 19.80 14.23
C MET A 155 -21.75 20.94 14.37
N LEU A 156 -22.82 20.93 13.55
CA LEU A 156 -23.92 21.88 13.61
C LEU A 156 -24.95 21.57 14.71
N GLY A 157 -24.83 20.44 15.42
CA GLY A 157 -25.78 20.03 16.46
C GLY A 157 -27.10 19.44 15.93
N ASN A 158 -27.22 19.27 14.62
CA ASN A 158 -28.43 18.74 13.96
C ASN A 158 -28.55 17.22 14.07
N PHE A 159 -27.50 16.53 14.51
CA PHE A 159 -27.45 15.08 14.63
C PHE A 159 -26.55 14.66 15.80
N LYS A 160 -26.97 13.64 16.54
CA LYS A 160 -26.14 12.98 17.58
C LYS A 160 -25.84 11.56 17.13
N ALA A 161 -24.56 11.27 16.87
CA ALA A 161 -24.15 9.93 16.47
C ALA A 161 -24.32 8.92 17.62
N THR A 162 -24.63 7.69 17.25
CA THR A 162 -24.68 6.54 18.16
C THR A 162 -23.28 6.06 18.57
N ASN A 163 -22.27 6.31 17.72
CA ASN A 163 -20.88 5.98 18.00
C ASN A 163 -20.32 6.90 19.10
N ARG A 164 -19.97 6.31 20.24
CA ARG A 164 -19.44 6.98 21.44
C ARG A 164 -17.97 7.38 21.36
N MET A 165 -17.26 7.03 20.28
CA MET A 165 -15.87 7.42 20.09
C MET A 165 -15.76 8.96 20.04
N PRO A 166 -14.82 9.56 20.78
CA PRO A 166 -14.71 11.02 20.86
C PRO A 166 -14.29 11.60 19.50
N PRO A 167 -14.61 12.89 19.24
CA PRO A 167 -14.13 13.56 18.05
C PRO A 167 -12.61 13.68 18.07
N CYS A 168 -11.99 13.55 16.89
CA CYS A 168 -10.58 13.88 16.76
C CYS A 168 -10.37 15.38 16.95
N LYS A 169 -9.43 15.71 17.83
CA LYS A 169 -8.89 17.07 17.96
C LYS A 169 -7.59 17.13 17.17
N ILE A 170 -7.55 18.01 16.19
CA ILE A 170 -6.31 18.37 15.50
C ILE A 170 -5.77 19.59 16.26
N GLU A 171 -5.13 19.34 17.41
CA GLU A 171 -4.34 20.36 18.12
C GLU A 171 -2.98 20.52 17.45
#